data_AF-A0A2R6LCP3-F1
#
_entry.id   AF-A0A2R6LCP3-F1
#
_cell.length_a   1.000
_cell.length_b   1.000
_cell.length_c   1.000
_cell.angle_alpha   90.00
_cell.angle_beta   90.00
_cell.angle_gamma   90.00
#
_symmetry.space_group_name_H-M   'P 1'
#
loop_
_entity.id
_entity.type
_entity.pdbx_description
1 polymer ?
#
loop_
_entity_poly.entity_id
_entity_poly.type
_entity_poly.pdbx_seq_one_letter_code
_entity_poly.pdbx_strand_id
1 'polypeptide(L)'
;MLEVLLQGFDGAGVGIGRGPEDFWLLIGTVAMLVGGFYFMVKGWGVEDPKAKEYYAITIMIPMIAFASYLSMLFGFGATVVEV
;
A
#
# COMPACT_ATOMS: atom_id res chain seq x y z
N MET A 1 22.34 -10.04 6.65
CA MET A 1 21.71 -9.85 5.33
C MET A 1 20.43 -9.04 5.45
N LEU A 2 19.47 -9.45 6.30
CA LEU A 2 18.23 -8.69 6.55
C LEU A 2 18.51 -7.30 7.16
N GLU A 3 19.37 -7.20 8.18
CA GLU A 3 19.76 -5.91 8.79
C GLU A 3 20.39 -4.93 7.80
N VAL A 4 21.24 -5.42 6.88
CA VAL A 4 21.89 -4.58 5.85
C VAL A 4 20.87 -4.00 4.87
N LEU A 5 19.83 -4.78 4.55
CA LEU A 5 18.75 -4.34 3.66
C LEU A 5 17.84 -3.31 4.35
N LEU A 6 17.56 -3.50 5.65
CA LEU A 6 16.81 -2.54 6.47
C LEU A 6 17.58 -1.22 6.65
N GLN A 7 18.89 -1.28 6.88
CA GLN A 7 19.76 -0.09 7.02
C GLN A 7 19.92 0.68 5.69
N GLY A 8 19.87 -0.01 4.55
CA GLY A 8 19.83 0.62 3.22
C GLY A 8 18.51 1.33 2.92
N PHE A 9 17.41 0.91 3.54
CA PHE A 9 16.10 1.55 3.40
C PHE A 9 15.98 2.83 4.24
N ASP A 10 16.55 2.82 5.44
CA ASP A 10 16.67 3.96 6.34
C ASP A 10 17.48 5.12 5.68
N GLY A 11 18.48 4.79 4.85
CA GLY A 11 19.29 5.76 4.11
C GLY A 11 18.68 6.31 2.81
N ALA A 12 17.55 5.80 2.33
CA ALA A 12 17.00 6.14 1.01
C ALA A 12 16.11 7.40 1.00
N GLY A 13 15.87 8.04 2.16
CA GLY A 13 15.07 9.27 2.25
C GLY A 13 13.58 9.11 1.91
N VAL A 14 13.09 7.87 1.82
CA VAL A 14 11.70 7.53 1.46
C VAL A 14 10.83 7.51 2.73
N GLY A 15 10.87 8.53 3.59
CA GLY A 15 9.99 8.59 4.79
C GLY A 15 9.99 7.35 5.71
N ILE A 16 11.03 6.53 5.62
CA ILE A 16 11.27 5.26 6.31
C ILE A 16 12.40 5.52 7.31
N GLY A 17 12.20 5.15 8.57
CA GLY A 17 13.17 5.37 9.64
C GLY A 17 12.58 5.46 11.05
N ARG A 18 11.32 5.03 11.25
CA ARG A 18 10.68 4.96 12.57
C ARG A 18 10.92 3.62 13.25
N GLY A 19 11.08 2.57 12.46
CA GLY A 19 11.35 1.23 12.98
C GLY A 19 11.31 0.14 11.91
N PRO A 20 11.57 -1.12 12.30
CA PRO A 20 11.55 -2.27 11.39
C PRO A 20 10.21 -2.49 10.65
N GLU A 21 9.11 -1.95 11.15
CA GLU A 21 7.77 -2.03 10.58
C GLU A 21 7.61 -1.27 9.26
N ASP A 22 8.40 -0.22 9.05
CA ASP A 22 8.33 0.62 7.85
C ASP A 22 8.62 -0.20 6.56
N PHE A 23 9.48 -1.21 6.66
CA PHE A 23 9.77 -2.12 5.55
C PHE A 23 8.53 -2.91 5.11
N TRP A 24 7.74 -3.40 6.07
CA TRP A 24 6.51 -4.14 5.79
C TRP A 24 5.41 -3.21 5.26
N LEU A 25 5.32 -1.99 5.78
CA LEU A 25 4.40 -0.98 5.28
C LEU A 25 4.71 -0.62 3.83
N LEU A 26 5.99 -0.52 3.46
CA LEU A 26 6.37 -0.27 2.08
C LEU A 26 5.96 -1.43 1.15
N ILE A 27 6.27 -2.66 1.54
CA ILE A 27 5.89 -3.85 0.75
C ILE A 27 4.37 -3.88 0.56
N GLY A 28 3.60 -3.65 1.62
CA GLY A 28 2.14 -3.57 1.56
C GLY A 28 1.65 -2.45 0.65
N THR A 29 2.25 -1.26 0.73
CA THR A 29 1.94 -0.12 -0.14
C THR A 29 2.12 -0.48 -1.62
N VAL A 30 3.28 -1.03 -1.98
CA VAL A 30 3.59 -1.41 -3.36
C VAL A 30 2.67 -2.53 -3.85
N ALA A 31 2.44 -3.55 -3.03
CA ALA A 31 1.57 -4.68 -3.38
C ALA A 31 0.12 -4.23 -3.65
N MET A 32 -0.42 -3.37 -2.79
CA MET A 32 -1.78 -2.84 -2.95
C MET A 32 -1.92 -1.95 -4.18
N LEU A 33 -0.91 -1.11 -4.47
CA LEU A 33 -0.89 -0.29 -5.67
C LEU A 33 -0.90 -1.14 -6.94
N VAL A 34 0.02 -2.13 -7.01
CA VAL A 34 0.13 -3.03 -8.17
C VAL A 34 -1.14 -3.85 -8.34
N GLY A 35 -1.71 -4.39 -7.26
CA GLY A 35 -2.97 -5.14 -7.29
C GLY A 35 -4.15 -4.30 -7.77
N GLY A 36 -4.29 -3.07 -7.27
CA GLY A 36 -5.32 -2.13 -7.70
C GLY A 36 -5.23 -1.78 -9.19
N PHE A 37 -4.03 -1.45 -9.67
CA PHE A 37 -3.80 -1.21 -11.10
C PHE A 37 -4.04 -2.44 -11.96
N TYR A 38 -3.64 -3.63 -11.50
CA TYR A 38 -3.93 -4.88 -12.21
C TYR A 38 -5.43 -5.09 -12.41
N PHE A 39 -6.25 -4.89 -11.37
CA PHE A 39 -7.71 -5.00 -11.49
C PHE A 39 -8.32 -3.89 -12.35
N MET A 40 -7.76 -2.68 -12.32
CA MET A 40 -8.19 -1.58 -13.18
C MET A 40 -7.97 -1.90 -14.66
N VAL A 41 -6.77 -2.36 -15.02
CA VAL A 41 -6.47 -2.77 -16.40
C VAL A 41 -7.33 -3.97 -16.81
N LYS A 42 -7.52 -4.95 -15.93
CA LYS A 42 -8.35 -6.13 -16.21
C LYS A 42 -9.84 -5.80 -16.34
N GLY A 43 -10.33 -4.80 -15.61
CA GLY A 43 -11.71 -4.30 -15.71
C GLY A 43 -11.95 -3.37 -16.91
N TRP A 44 -10.89 -2.93 -17.59
CA TRP A 44 -11.01 -2.02 -18.73
C TRP A 44 -11.59 -2.77 -19.93
N GLY A 45 -12.77 -2.34 -20.38
CA GLY A 45 -13.47 -2.97 -21.51
C GLY A 45 -14.47 -4.06 -21.12
N VAL A 46 -14.74 -4.25 -19.82
CA VAL A 46 -15.86 -5.09 -19.38
C VAL A 46 -17.19 -4.39 -19.68
N GLU A 47 -18.03 -5.02 -20.49
CA GLU A 47 -19.32 -4.45 -20.92
C GLU A 47 -20.51 -4.93 -20.07
N ASP A 48 -20.42 -6.13 -19.48
CA ASP A 48 -21.48 -6.68 -18.64
C ASP A 48 -21.71 -5.79 -17.38
N PRO A 49 -22.92 -5.24 -17.17
CA PRO A 49 -23.19 -4.31 -16.07
C PRO A 49 -22.90 -4.89 -14.69
N LYS A 50 -23.17 -6.19 -14.50
CA LYS A 50 -22.97 -6.86 -13.21
C LYS A 50 -21.48 -7.07 -12.93
N ALA A 51 -20.71 -7.47 -13.94
CA ALA A 51 -19.27 -7.60 -13.84
C ALA A 51 -18.59 -6.23 -13.57
N LYS A 52 -19.07 -5.15 -14.20
CA LYS A 52 -18.56 -3.79 -13.92
C LYS A 52 -18.72 -3.39 -12.46
N GLU A 53 -19.84 -3.73 -11.83
CA GLU A 53 -20.07 -3.49 -10.41
C GLU A 53 -19.04 -4.23 -9.54
N TYR A 54 -18.79 -5.51 -9.83
CA TYR A 54 -17.77 -6.28 -9.11
C TYR A 54 -16.37 -5.72 -9.30
N TYR A 55 -16.01 -5.30 -10.52
CA TYR A 55 -14.71 -4.66 -10.76
C TYR A 55 -14.58 -3.35 -10.00
N ALA A 56 -15.61 -2.49 -9.99
CA ALA A 56 -15.58 -1.24 -9.24
C ALA A 56 -15.33 -1.49 -7.74
N ILE A 57 -16.11 -2.38 -7.12
CA ILE A 57 -15.95 -2.73 -5.70
C ILE A 57 -14.56 -3.33 -5.43
N THR A 58 -14.11 -4.24 -6.29
CA THR A 58 -12.85 -4.98 -6.11
C THR A 58 -11.62 -4.10 -6.33
N ILE A 59 -11.68 -3.08 -7.20
CA ILE A 59 -10.60 -2.09 -7.38
C ILE A 59 -10.55 -1.16 -6.17
N MET A 60 -11.69 -0.78 -5.59
CA MET A 60 -11.72 0.13 -4.45
C MET A 60 -11.02 -0.45 -3.21
N ILE A 61 -11.13 -1.76 -2.96
CA ILE A 61 -10.49 -2.42 -1.81
C ILE A 61 -8.96 -2.17 -1.76
N PRO A 62 -8.16 -2.58 -2.76
CA PRO A 62 -6.72 -2.38 -2.76
C PRO A 62 -6.35 -0.89 -2.90
N MET A 63 -7.15 -0.05 -3.56
CA MET A 63 -6.83 1.37 -3.68
C MET A 63 -7.02 2.14 -2.36
N ILE A 64 -8.05 1.81 -1.59
CA ILE A 64 -8.22 2.31 -0.21
C ILE A 64 -7.06 1.80 0.66
N ALA A 65 -6.74 0.51 0.56
CA ALA A 65 -5.61 -0.07 1.30
C ALA A 65 -4.30 0.63 0.93
N PHE A 66 -4.02 0.88 -0.35
CA PHE A 66 -2.85 1.63 -0.80
C PHE A 66 -2.76 3.01 -0.13
N ALA A 67 -3.85 3.78 -0.12
CA ALA A 67 -3.87 5.11 0.51
C ALA A 67 -3.57 5.02 2.02
N SER A 68 -4.16 4.04 2.72
CA SER A 68 -3.92 3.81 4.15
C SER A 68 -2.49 3.34 4.44
N TYR A 69 -1.95 2.41 3.65
CA TYR A 69 -0.58 1.93 3.78
C TYR A 69 0.44 3.05 3.52
N LEU A 70 0.19 3.88 2.50
CA LEU A 70 1.01 5.04 2.19
C LEU A 70 0.99 6.08 3.33
N SER A 71 -0.18 6.34 3.90
CA SER A 71 -0.35 7.18 5.09
C SER A 71 0.53 6.70 6.24
N MET A 72 0.40 5.42 6.61
CA MET A 72 1.17 4.82 7.71
C MET A 72 2.67 4.82 7.42
N LEU A 73 3.06 4.55 6.17
CA LEU A 73 4.46 4.60 5.74
C LEU A 73 5.09 5.98 5.97
N PHE A 74 4.34 7.07 5.76
CA PHE A 74 4.77 8.43 6.07
C PHE A 74 4.50 8.88 7.52
N GLY A 75 4.00 7.98 8.37
CA GLY A 75 3.76 8.24 9.79
C GLY A 75 2.46 9.00 10.06
N PHE A 76 1.66 9.26 9.02
CA PHE A 76 0.32 9.80 9.18
C PHE A 76 -0.60 8.68 9.71
N GLY A 77 -1.33 8.97 10.79
CA GLY A 77 -2.19 7.99 11.47
C GLY A 77 -1.49 7.15 12.54
N ALA A 78 -0.19 7.37 12.80
CA ALA A 78 0.52 6.80 13.95
C ALA A 78 0.56 7.81 15.12
N THR A 79 0.34 7.33 16.34
CA THR A 79 0.44 8.14 17.56
C THR A 79 0.95 7.27 18.72
N VAL A 80 1.58 7.91 19.70
CA VAL A 80 1.95 7.28 20.97
C VAL A 80 0.84 7.62 21.98
N VAL A 81 0.43 6.64 22.78
CA VAL A 81 -0.53 6.83 23.87
C VAL A 81 0.20 6.50 25.17
N GLU A 82 0.30 7.50 26.06
CA GLU A 82 0.87 7.31 27.40
C GLU A 82 -0.20 6.72 28.34
N VAL A 83 0.25 5.91 29.31
CA VAL A 83 -0.61 5.23 30.29
C VAL A 83 -0.53 5.90 31.64
#